data_AF-A0A1Z9LVA0-F1
#
_entry.id   AF-A0A1Z9LVA0-F1
#
_cell.length_a   1.000
_cell.length_b   1.000
_cell.length_c   1.000
_cell.angle_alpha   90.00
_cell.angle_beta   90.00
_cell.angle_gamma   90.00
#
_symmetry.space_group_name_H-M   'P 1'
#
loop_
_entity.id
_entity.type
_entity.pdbx_description
1 polymer ?
#
loop_
_entity_poly.entity_id
_entity_poly.type
_entity_poly.pdbx_seq_one_letter_code
_entity_poly.pdbx_strand_id
1 'polypeptide(L)'
;MFLTLLTFISAIAISMIAAGYSILGLATLFAGAAVPIIAMGSALEVGKLVAASWLYHNWRSDIPKSLKAYLFTAIIVLIFITSMGIFGFLSKAHLDQVKPTAGNQEQILLIDKKIIQQQSIIERSERTLDQLDKALDVYIDKEYVSRGLKERKKQKEERDLLNKSIDEAMGKIAELNNAKSSITIEQLKLEADVGPLKYVAELIYGDEAKDHFDSAVRIIILILIFVFDPLAVLLLIAANISLRQWKMKRNLTKQNSEKKQADRLKRLEKKTKNLKRKDRDFRKLLSTDINELNPDEIKLKLNQIYDWNDKK
;
A
#
# COMPACT_ATOMS: atom_id res chain seq x y z
N MET A 1 13.87 14.25 -17.71
CA MET A 1 12.70 13.51 -18.23
C MET A 1 12.51 12.20 -17.47
N PHE A 2 13.56 11.37 -17.33
CA PHE A 2 13.50 10.14 -16.53
C PHE A 2 12.97 10.34 -15.10
N LEU A 3 13.60 11.21 -14.30
CA LEU A 3 13.15 11.51 -12.93
C LEU A 3 11.70 12.01 -12.88
N THR A 4 11.29 12.82 -13.84
CA THR A 4 9.92 13.36 -13.92
C THR A 4 8.88 12.26 -14.18
N LEU A 5 9.21 11.34 -15.09
CA LEU A 5 8.37 10.18 -15.38
C LEU A 5 8.31 9.25 -14.16
N LEU A 6 9.44 9.00 -13.52
CA LEU A 6 9.53 8.20 -12.31
C LEU A 6 8.67 8.79 -11.18
N THR A 7 8.80 10.09 -10.89
CA THR A 7 7.98 10.76 -9.86
C THR A 7 6.48 10.68 -10.17
N PHE A 8 6.11 10.79 -11.44
CA PHE A 8 4.71 10.72 -11.86
C PHE A 8 4.13 9.31 -11.72
N ILE A 9 4.88 8.29 -12.17
CA ILE A 9 4.49 6.88 -12.04
C ILE A 9 4.40 6.51 -10.55
N SER A 10 5.38 6.91 -9.74
CA SER A 10 5.34 6.68 -8.29
C SER A 10 4.13 7.34 -7.64
N ALA A 11 3.80 8.59 -7.99
CA ALA A 11 2.62 9.27 -7.47
C ALA A 11 1.31 8.51 -7.80
N ILE A 12 1.16 8.08 -9.05
CA ILE A 12 -0.03 7.31 -9.49
C ILE A 12 -0.08 5.95 -8.79
N ALA A 13 1.04 5.24 -8.71
CA ALA A 13 1.10 3.92 -8.08
C ALA A 13 0.70 3.98 -6.60
N ILE A 14 1.29 4.92 -5.84
CA ILE A 14 0.94 5.13 -4.43
C ILE A 14 -0.54 5.51 -4.29
N SER A 15 -1.01 6.45 -5.12
CA SER A 15 -2.42 6.87 -5.07
C SER A 15 -3.39 5.75 -5.43
N MET A 16 -3.05 4.87 -6.37
CA MET A 16 -3.92 3.77 -6.79
C MET A 16 -4.03 2.70 -5.70
N ILE A 17 -2.93 2.36 -5.03
CA ILE A 17 -2.92 1.43 -3.90
C ILE A 17 -3.71 2.04 -2.73
N ALA A 18 -3.45 3.32 -2.40
CA ALA A 18 -4.16 4.04 -1.35
C ALA A 18 -5.68 4.12 -1.63
N ALA A 19 -6.06 4.44 -2.86
CA ALA A 19 -7.45 4.45 -3.30
C ALA A 19 -8.09 3.06 -3.18
N GLY A 20 -7.41 2.00 -3.60
CA GLY A 20 -7.90 0.63 -3.46
C GLY A 20 -8.22 0.25 -2.01
N TYR A 21 -7.29 0.50 -1.09
CA TYR A 21 -7.51 0.24 0.33
C TYR A 21 -8.60 1.14 0.93
N SER A 22 -8.58 2.43 0.60
CA SER A 22 -9.59 3.40 1.05
C SER A 22 -11.01 2.98 0.67
N ILE A 23 -11.21 2.67 -0.61
CA ILE A 23 -12.51 2.32 -1.18
C ILE A 23 -13.02 1.01 -0.58
N LEU A 24 -12.17 -0.01 -0.45
CA LEU A 24 -12.54 -1.27 0.18
C LEU A 24 -12.89 -1.07 1.66
N GLY A 25 -12.11 -0.26 2.39
CA GLY A 25 -12.41 0.06 3.78
C GLY A 25 -13.74 0.77 3.95
N LEU A 26 -14.02 1.81 3.17
CA LEU A 26 -15.31 2.51 3.18
C LEU A 26 -16.46 1.59 2.77
N ALA A 27 -16.27 0.73 1.76
CA ALA A 27 -17.30 -0.22 1.33
C ALA A 27 -17.66 -1.22 2.44
N THR A 28 -16.70 -1.61 3.29
CA THR A 28 -16.99 -2.49 4.43
C THR A 28 -17.79 -1.82 5.55
N LEU A 29 -17.70 -0.49 5.70
CA LEU A 29 -18.49 0.25 6.69
C LEU A 29 -19.98 0.33 6.32
N PHE A 30 -20.31 0.17 5.05
CA PHE A 30 -21.66 0.33 4.52
C PHE A 30 -22.02 -0.89 3.65
N ALA A 31 -22.05 -2.07 4.27
CA ALA A 31 -22.26 -3.35 3.59
C ALA A 31 -23.52 -3.39 2.69
N GLY A 32 -24.58 -2.65 3.05
CA GLY A 32 -25.81 -2.56 2.25
C GLY A 32 -25.73 -1.70 0.98
N ALA A 33 -24.64 -0.93 0.79
CA ALA A 33 -24.45 -0.02 -0.34
C ALA A 33 -23.01 -0.04 -0.88
N ALA A 34 -22.34 -1.20 -0.83
CA ALA A 34 -20.95 -1.34 -1.22
C ALA A 34 -20.68 -0.86 -2.67
N VAL A 35 -21.52 -1.25 -3.63
CA VAL A 35 -21.35 -0.87 -5.05
C VAL A 35 -21.44 0.65 -5.26
N PRO A 36 -22.48 1.36 -4.77
CA PRO A 36 -22.51 2.83 -4.80
C PRO A 36 -21.27 3.50 -4.19
N ILE A 37 -20.75 2.96 -3.09
CA ILE A 37 -19.60 3.55 -2.39
C ILE A 37 -18.31 3.32 -3.15
N ILE A 38 -18.15 2.17 -3.80
CA ILE A 38 -17.02 1.92 -4.69
C ILE A 38 -17.03 2.92 -5.85
N ALA A 39 -18.19 3.13 -6.47
CA ALA A 39 -18.34 4.09 -7.57
C ALA A 39 -18.04 5.54 -7.12
N MET A 40 -18.62 5.96 -5.98
CA MET A 40 -18.40 7.29 -5.40
C MET A 40 -16.92 7.48 -5.01
N GLY A 41 -16.34 6.54 -4.26
CA GLY A 41 -14.95 6.60 -3.82
C GLY A 41 -13.98 6.67 -4.98
N SER A 42 -14.20 5.89 -6.04
CA SER A 42 -13.39 5.96 -7.27
C SER A 42 -13.43 7.37 -7.90
N ALA A 43 -14.62 7.97 -7.99
CA ALA A 43 -14.78 9.31 -8.53
C ALA A 43 -14.10 10.37 -7.66
N LEU A 44 -14.20 10.24 -6.33
CA LEU A 44 -13.57 11.16 -5.36
C LEU A 44 -12.04 11.09 -5.41
N GLU A 45 -11.46 9.89 -5.52
CA GLU A 45 -10.00 9.71 -5.61
C GLU A 45 -9.43 10.29 -6.92
N VAL A 46 -10.09 10.04 -8.06
CA VAL A 46 -9.71 10.67 -9.34
C VAL A 46 -9.87 12.19 -9.26
N GLY A 47 -10.98 12.66 -8.68
CA GLY A 47 -11.27 14.07 -8.46
C GLY A 47 -10.20 14.76 -7.62
N LYS A 48 -9.68 14.12 -6.56
CA LYS A 48 -8.59 14.64 -5.70
C LYS A 48 -7.33 14.95 -6.52
N LEU A 49 -6.87 14.00 -7.34
CA LEU A 49 -5.66 14.16 -8.16
C LEU A 49 -5.84 15.22 -9.26
N VAL A 50 -7.00 15.22 -9.92
CA VAL A 50 -7.34 16.22 -10.94
C VAL A 50 -7.40 17.63 -10.31
N ALA A 51 -8.07 17.77 -9.16
CA ALA A 51 -8.15 19.03 -8.42
C ALA A 51 -6.76 19.52 -7.99
N ALA A 52 -5.90 18.65 -7.46
CA ALA A 52 -4.53 19.01 -7.07
C ALA A 52 -3.69 19.44 -8.27
N SER A 53 -3.76 18.70 -9.38
CA SER A 53 -3.07 19.04 -10.62
C SER A 53 -3.56 20.37 -11.20
N TRP A 54 -4.88 20.57 -11.25
CA TRP A 54 -5.50 21.78 -11.79
C TRP A 54 -5.20 23.01 -10.93
N LEU A 55 -5.32 22.88 -9.60
CA LEU A 55 -5.04 23.96 -8.64
C LEU A 55 -3.58 24.40 -8.75
N TYR A 56 -2.65 23.46 -8.91
CA TYR A 56 -1.24 23.79 -9.15
C TYR A 56 -1.03 24.58 -10.45
N HIS A 57 -1.62 24.13 -11.57
CA HIS A 57 -1.48 24.81 -12.85
C HIS A 57 -2.08 26.23 -12.84
N ASN A 58 -3.18 26.42 -12.10
CA ASN A 58 -3.97 27.64 -12.07
C ASN A 58 -3.71 28.52 -10.84
N TRP A 59 -2.74 28.17 -10.00
CA TRP A 59 -2.46 28.88 -8.75
C TRP A 59 -2.18 30.38 -8.97
N ARG A 60 -1.41 30.70 -10.02
CA ARG A 60 -1.03 32.08 -10.38
C ARG A 60 -1.97 32.73 -11.41
N SER A 61 -2.99 32.02 -11.88
CA SER A 61 -3.98 32.55 -12.82
C SER A 61 -4.94 33.50 -12.10
N ASP A 62 -5.53 34.42 -12.87
CA ASP A 62 -6.53 35.37 -12.39
C ASP A 62 -7.89 34.67 -12.23
N ILE A 63 -8.05 34.00 -11.08
CA ILE A 63 -9.21 33.18 -10.73
C ILE A 63 -9.66 33.59 -9.33
N PRO A 64 -10.97 33.61 -9.03
CA PRO A 64 -11.50 33.97 -7.72
C PRO A 64 -10.80 33.23 -6.57
N LYS A 65 -10.39 33.99 -5.54
CA LYS A 65 -9.73 33.43 -4.34
C LYS A 65 -10.61 32.39 -3.62
N SER A 66 -11.93 32.55 -3.68
CA SER A 66 -12.91 31.60 -3.13
C SER A 66 -12.79 30.20 -3.74
N LEU A 67 -12.65 30.11 -5.07
CA LEU A 67 -12.49 28.81 -5.76
C LEU A 67 -11.16 28.14 -5.38
N LYS A 68 -10.07 28.91 -5.28
CA LYS A 68 -8.76 28.39 -4.84
C LYS A 68 -8.84 27.84 -3.41
N ALA A 69 -9.48 28.59 -2.50
CA ALA A 69 -9.67 28.18 -1.11
C ALA A 69 -10.54 26.92 -1.00
N TYR A 70 -11.63 26.86 -1.77
CA TYR A 70 -12.51 25.68 -1.82
C TYR A 70 -11.75 24.44 -2.29
N LEU A 71 -11.05 24.50 -3.43
CA LEU A 71 -10.31 23.35 -3.96
C LEU A 71 -9.19 22.90 -3.01
N PHE A 72 -8.46 23.84 -2.42
CA PHE A 72 -7.42 23.52 -1.45
C PHE A 72 -7.99 22.79 -0.23
N THR A 73 -9.09 23.31 0.34
CA THR A 73 -9.77 22.70 1.48
C THR A 73 -10.36 21.34 1.11
N ALA A 74 -10.98 21.23 -0.08
CA ALA A 74 -11.56 19.98 -0.58
C ALA A 74 -10.49 18.90 -0.75
N ILE A 75 -9.30 19.24 -1.27
CA ILE A 75 -8.17 18.30 -1.38
C ILE A 75 -7.77 17.80 0.00
N ILE A 76 -7.66 18.68 1.00
CA ILE A 76 -7.34 18.29 2.39
C ILE A 76 -8.41 17.35 2.96
N VAL A 77 -9.69 17.69 2.80
CA VAL A 77 -10.80 16.85 3.27
C VAL A 77 -10.79 15.49 2.56
N LEU A 78 -10.54 15.46 1.25
CA LEU A 78 -10.42 14.21 0.50
C LEU A 78 -9.26 13.37 1.00
N ILE A 79 -8.13 13.97 1.36
CA ILE A 79 -7.00 13.27 1.98
C ILE A 79 -7.41 12.59 3.30
N PHE A 80 -8.19 13.29 4.13
CA PHE A 80 -8.73 12.71 5.37
C PHE A 80 -9.74 11.59 5.11
N ILE A 81 -10.57 11.70 4.08
CA ILE A 81 -11.51 10.64 3.70
C ILE A 81 -10.74 9.40 3.23
N THR A 82 -9.73 9.56 2.37
CA THR A 82 -8.85 8.48 1.94
C THR A 82 -8.18 7.81 3.14
N SER A 83 -7.70 8.64 4.08
CA SER A 83 -7.09 8.20 5.31
C SER A 83 -8.04 7.36 6.17
N MET A 84 -9.27 7.83 6.37
CA MET A 84 -10.29 7.10 7.12
C MET A 84 -10.65 5.77 6.45
N GLY A 85 -10.70 5.73 5.12
CA GLY A 85 -10.93 4.50 4.36
C GLY A 85 -9.81 3.47 4.59
N ILE A 86 -8.54 3.88 4.46
CA ILE A 86 -7.39 2.98 4.67
C ILE A 86 -7.40 2.47 6.12
N PHE A 87 -7.72 3.34 7.09
CA PHE A 87 -7.85 2.95 8.49
C PHE A 87 -8.95 1.90 8.66
N GLY A 88 -10.11 2.09 8.05
CA GLY A 88 -11.20 1.10 8.06
C GLY A 88 -10.77 -0.25 7.49
N PHE A 89 -10.04 -0.26 6.37
CA PHE A 89 -9.55 -1.49 5.76
C PHE A 89 -8.54 -2.24 6.65
N LEU A 90 -7.50 -1.54 7.12
CA LEU A 90 -6.45 -2.15 7.94
C LEU A 90 -6.94 -2.57 9.33
N SER A 91 -7.81 -1.76 9.96
CA SER A 91 -8.41 -2.12 11.24
C SER A 91 -9.35 -3.32 11.13
N LYS A 92 -10.11 -3.43 10.03
CA LYS A 92 -10.92 -4.62 9.76
C LYS A 92 -10.04 -5.86 9.58
N ALA A 93 -8.98 -5.77 8.76
CA ALA A 93 -8.07 -6.89 8.56
C ALA A 93 -7.46 -7.40 9.87
N HIS A 94 -7.12 -6.48 10.78
CA HIS A 94 -6.69 -6.82 12.14
C HIS A 94 -7.80 -7.48 12.97
N LEU A 95 -8.99 -6.88 13.01
CA LEU A 95 -10.12 -7.42 13.79
C LEU A 95 -10.58 -8.80 13.30
N ASP A 96 -10.54 -9.04 12.00
CA ASP A 96 -10.91 -10.34 11.41
C ASP A 96 -9.91 -11.44 11.76
N GLN A 97 -8.66 -11.09 12.12
CA GLN A 97 -7.67 -12.04 12.65
C GLN A 97 -7.84 -12.27 14.16
N VAL A 98 -8.24 -11.25 14.94
CA VAL A 98 -8.37 -11.34 16.40
C VAL A 98 -9.69 -12.01 16.84
N LYS A 99 -10.79 -11.80 16.11
CA LYS A 99 -12.12 -12.38 16.46
C LYS A 99 -12.13 -13.92 16.54
N PRO A 100 -11.56 -14.66 15.56
CA PRO A 100 -11.52 -16.12 15.63
C PRO A 100 -10.72 -16.62 16.85
N THR A 101 -9.66 -15.92 17.25
CA THR A 101 -8.85 -16.28 18.44
C THR A 101 -9.68 -16.28 19.71
N ALA A 102 -10.50 -15.24 19.95
CA ALA A 102 -11.38 -15.17 21.12
C ALA A 102 -12.46 -16.27 21.11
N GLY A 103 -13.08 -16.52 19.95
CA GLY A 103 -14.07 -17.59 19.78
C GLY A 103 -13.47 -18.98 19.99
N ASN A 104 -12.27 -19.22 19.49
CA ASN A 104 -11.54 -20.48 19.66
C ASN A 104 -11.16 -20.72 21.11
N GLN A 105 -10.76 -19.66 21.84
CA GLN A 105 -10.44 -19.76 23.26
C GLN A 105 -11.66 -20.14 24.11
N GLU A 106 -12.84 -19.55 23.84
CA GLU A 106 -14.09 -19.95 24.49
C GLU A 106 -14.47 -21.42 24.18
N GLN A 107 -14.27 -21.86 22.94
CA GLN A 107 -14.49 -23.26 22.57
C GLN A 107 -13.54 -24.22 23.28
N ILE A 108 -12.25 -23.86 23.42
CA ILE A 108 -11.27 -24.63 24.17
C ILE A 108 -11.68 -24.74 25.64
N LEU A 109 -12.08 -23.62 26.27
CA LEU A 109 -12.57 -23.62 27.66
C LEU A 109 -13.79 -24.52 27.84
N LEU A 110 -14.71 -24.52 26.87
CA LEU A 110 -15.88 -25.38 26.90
C LEU A 110 -15.52 -26.87 26.71
N ILE A 111 -14.55 -27.18 25.85
CA ILE A 111 -14.02 -28.54 25.70
C ILE A 111 -13.32 -28.99 26.99
N ASP A 112 -12.54 -28.14 27.63
CA ASP A 112 -11.86 -28.46 28.89
C ASP A 112 -12.86 -28.77 30.00
N LYS A 113 -13.95 -27.98 30.11
CA LYS A 113 -15.05 -28.30 31.04
C LYS A 113 -15.67 -29.67 30.75
N LYS A 114 -15.87 -30.02 29.47
CA LYS A 114 -16.38 -31.35 29.09
C LYS A 114 -15.40 -32.46 29.44
N ILE A 115 -14.10 -32.27 29.22
CA ILE A 115 -13.06 -33.23 29.60
C ILE A 115 -13.08 -33.46 31.10
N ILE A 116 -13.11 -32.39 31.91
CA ILE A 116 -13.20 -32.49 33.39
C ILE A 116 -14.46 -33.27 33.80
N GLN A 117 -15.59 -33.05 33.14
CA GLN A 117 -16.82 -33.79 33.43
C GLN A 117 -16.66 -35.29 33.12
N GLN A 118 -16.03 -35.66 32.01
CA GLN A 118 -15.75 -37.07 31.67
C GLN A 118 -14.74 -37.69 32.65
N GLN A 119 -13.71 -36.94 33.05
CA GLN A 119 -12.74 -37.36 34.06
C GLN A 119 -13.42 -37.68 35.40
N SER A 120 -14.40 -36.86 35.81
CA SER A 120 -15.19 -37.10 37.03
C SER A 120 -16.09 -38.33 36.91
N ILE A 121 -16.59 -38.66 35.71
CA ILE A 121 -17.33 -39.92 35.49
C ILE A 121 -16.39 -41.11 35.70
N ILE A 122 -15.20 -41.07 35.10
CA ILE A 122 -14.18 -42.11 35.25
C ILE A 122 -13.82 -42.28 36.73
N GLU A 123 -13.47 -41.19 37.42
CA GLU A 123 -13.07 -41.23 38.84
C GLU A 123 -14.17 -41.83 39.74
N ARG A 124 -15.45 -41.47 39.50
CA ARG A 124 -16.56 -42.05 40.27
C ARG A 124 -16.75 -43.53 39.98
N SER A 125 -16.63 -43.95 38.73
CA SER A 125 -16.75 -45.36 38.34
C SER A 125 -15.60 -46.20 38.89
N GLU A 126 -14.36 -45.71 38.80
CA GLU A 126 -13.16 -46.33 39.39
C GLU A 126 -13.30 -46.44 40.91
N ARG A 127 -13.72 -45.38 41.59
CA ARG A 127 -13.95 -45.40 43.04
C ARG A 127 -15.01 -46.42 43.46
N THR A 128 -16.03 -46.61 42.63
CA THR A 128 -17.08 -47.60 42.87
C THR A 128 -16.53 -49.02 42.68
N LEU A 129 -15.74 -49.25 41.63
CA LEU A 129 -15.03 -50.53 41.42
C LEU A 129 -14.10 -50.87 42.58
N ASP A 130 -13.32 -49.90 43.06
CA ASP A 130 -12.43 -50.06 44.23
C ASP A 130 -13.20 -50.42 45.50
N GLN A 131 -14.39 -49.83 45.70
CA GLN A 131 -15.24 -50.18 46.84
C GLN A 131 -15.79 -51.59 46.73
N LEU A 132 -16.18 -52.03 45.53
CA LEU A 132 -16.62 -53.41 45.28
C LEU A 132 -15.49 -54.40 45.52
N ASP A 133 -14.25 -54.07 45.14
CA ASP A 133 -13.07 -54.90 45.40
C ASP A 133 -12.75 -54.96 46.90
N LYS A 134 -12.74 -53.83 47.62
CA LYS A 134 -12.54 -53.82 49.08
C LYS A 134 -13.60 -54.62 49.83
N ALA A 135 -14.85 -54.59 49.39
CA ALA A 135 -15.92 -55.39 49.99
C ALA A 135 -15.68 -56.89 49.79
N LEU A 136 -15.06 -57.28 48.67
CA LEU A 136 -14.71 -58.66 48.37
C LEU A 136 -13.50 -59.13 49.20
N ASP A 137 -12.51 -58.27 49.43
CA ASP A 137 -11.32 -58.58 50.23
C ASP A 137 -11.68 -59.04 51.65
N VAL A 138 -12.74 -58.48 52.26
CA VAL A 138 -13.26 -58.92 53.56
C VAL A 138 -13.66 -60.40 53.59
N TYR A 139 -14.13 -60.96 52.47
CA TYR A 139 -14.43 -62.39 52.38
C TYR A 139 -13.19 -63.25 52.21
N ILE A 140 -12.15 -62.72 51.55
CA ILE A 140 -10.87 -63.39 51.36
C ILE A 140 -10.11 -63.44 52.69
N ASP A 141 -10.07 -62.32 53.43
CA ASP A 141 -9.42 -62.20 54.74
C ASP A 141 -10.02 -63.13 55.80
N LYS A 142 -11.31 -63.46 55.67
CA LYS A 142 -12.02 -64.39 56.55
C LYS A 142 -11.94 -65.85 56.07
N GLU A 143 -11.07 -66.15 55.11
CA GLU A 143 -10.91 -67.47 54.47
C GLU A 143 -12.18 -68.00 53.77
N TYR A 144 -13.19 -67.15 53.52
CA TYR A 144 -14.44 -67.50 52.82
C TYR A 144 -14.34 -67.28 51.31
N VAL A 145 -13.25 -67.73 50.69
CA VAL A 145 -12.92 -67.48 49.27
C VAL A 145 -14.04 -67.93 48.33
N SER A 146 -14.64 -69.12 48.56
CA SER A 146 -15.74 -69.62 47.71
C SER A 146 -17.01 -68.75 47.79
N ARG A 147 -17.29 -68.12 48.94
CA ARG A 147 -18.41 -67.18 49.08
C ARG A 147 -18.10 -65.86 48.40
N GLY A 148 -16.88 -65.35 48.57
CA GLY A 148 -16.41 -64.15 47.86
C GLY A 148 -16.53 -64.31 46.33
N LEU A 149 -16.05 -65.42 45.77
CA LEU A 149 -16.17 -65.69 44.33
C LEU A 149 -17.62 -65.73 43.84
N LYS A 150 -18.56 -66.22 44.66
CA LYS A 150 -19.99 -66.25 44.33
C LYS A 150 -20.61 -64.85 44.33
N GLU A 151 -20.27 -64.00 45.31
CA GLU A 151 -20.73 -62.60 45.34
C GLU A 151 -20.11 -61.77 44.21
N ARG A 152 -18.81 -61.96 43.91
CA ARG A 152 -18.17 -61.33 42.74
C ARG A 152 -18.89 -61.70 41.43
N LYS A 153 -19.31 -62.95 41.29
CA LYS A 153 -20.06 -63.41 40.10
C LYS A 153 -21.43 -62.74 39.98
N LYS A 154 -22.10 -62.44 41.10
CA LYS A 154 -23.37 -61.69 41.10
C LYS A 154 -23.17 -60.23 40.72
N GLN A 155 -22.06 -59.62 41.13
CA GLN A 155 -21.71 -58.23 40.82
C GLN A 155 -21.15 -58.04 39.40
N LYS A 156 -20.97 -59.12 38.62
CA LYS A 156 -20.32 -59.05 37.31
C LYS A 156 -21.01 -58.05 36.37
N GLU A 157 -22.34 -58.06 36.30
CA GLU A 157 -23.08 -57.14 35.43
C GLU A 157 -22.86 -55.67 35.81
N GLU A 158 -22.87 -55.35 37.11
CA GLU A 158 -22.59 -54.00 37.61
C GLU A 158 -21.17 -53.55 37.27
N ARG A 159 -20.17 -54.43 37.43
CA ARG A 159 -18.78 -54.15 37.06
C ARG A 159 -18.60 -53.95 35.56
N ASP A 160 -19.26 -54.77 34.76
CA ASP A 160 -19.22 -54.66 33.29
C ASP A 160 -19.87 -53.33 32.84
N LEU A 161 -20.94 -52.86 33.50
CA LEU A 161 -21.54 -51.55 33.27
C LEU A 161 -20.62 -50.39 33.67
N LEU A 162 -19.95 -50.48 34.82
CA LEU A 162 -18.97 -49.47 35.27
C LEU A 162 -17.78 -49.38 34.32
N ASN A 163 -17.20 -50.52 33.92
CA ASN A 163 -16.11 -50.57 32.94
C ASN A 163 -16.54 -49.99 31.59
N LYS A 164 -17.75 -50.34 31.11
CA LYS A 164 -18.30 -49.75 29.89
C LYS A 164 -18.44 -48.24 29.98
N SER A 165 -18.90 -47.71 31.12
CA SER A 165 -18.96 -46.27 31.35
C SER A 165 -17.59 -45.60 31.34
N ILE A 166 -16.55 -46.29 31.83
CA ILE A 166 -15.16 -45.81 31.77
C ILE A 166 -14.69 -45.77 30.32
N ASP A 167 -14.88 -46.86 29.57
CA ASP A 167 -14.49 -46.96 28.16
C ASP A 167 -15.17 -45.89 27.29
N GLU A 168 -16.48 -45.67 27.49
CA GLU A 168 -17.24 -44.63 26.78
C GLU A 168 -16.73 -43.22 27.13
N ALA A 169 -16.46 -42.95 28.41
CA ALA A 169 -15.90 -41.68 28.85
C ALA A 169 -14.48 -41.44 28.31
N MET A 170 -13.63 -42.47 28.31
CA MET A 170 -12.28 -42.43 27.72
C MET A 170 -12.33 -42.17 26.21
N GLY A 171 -13.21 -42.85 25.48
CA GLY A 171 -13.46 -42.60 24.07
C GLY A 171 -13.87 -41.15 23.82
N LYS A 172 -14.77 -40.61 24.66
CA LYS A 172 -15.19 -39.22 24.57
C LYS A 172 -14.07 -38.22 24.87
N ILE A 173 -13.21 -38.50 25.84
CA ILE A 173 -12.02 -37.67 26.14
C ILE A 173 -11.08 -37.65 24.94
N ALA A 174 -10.83 -38.79 24.29
CA ALA A 174 -9.99 -38.86 23.10
C ALA A 174 -10.55 -38.00 21.94
N GLU A 175 -11.86 -38.10 21.68
CA GLU A 175 -12.54 -37.24 20.69
C GLU A 175 -12.42 -35.75 21.03
N LEU A 176 -12.69 -35.39 22.29
CA LEU A 176 -12.61 -34.01 22.76
C LEU A 176 -11.19 -33.44 22.67
N ASN A 177 -10.16 -34.24 23.00
CA ASN A 177 -8.76 -33.85 22.87
C ASN A 177 -8.34 -33.65 21.42
N ASN A 178 -8.80 -34.50 20.49
CA ASN A 178 -8.55 -34.33 19.07
C ASN A 178 -9.20 -33.04 18.53
N ALA A 179 -10.44 -32.75 18.96
CA ALA A 179 -11.11 -31.49 18.64
C ALA A 179 -10.37 -30.27 19.22
N LYS A 180 -9.96 -30.33 20.50
CA LYS A 180 -9.16 -29.28 21.15
C LYS A 180 -7.86 -29.02 20.42
N SER A 181 -7.12 -30.08 20.07
CA SER A 181 -5.84 -30.00 19.36
C SER A 181 -6.01 -29.27 18.02
N SER A 182 -7.04 -29.63 17.25
CA SER A 182 -7.32 -29.00 15.95
C SER A 182 -7.58 -27.49 16.08
N ILE A 183 -8.41 -27.08 17.05
CA ILE A 183 -8.71 -25.66 17.32
C ILE A 183 -7.47 -24.93 17.86
N THR A 184 -6.68 -25.57 18.71
CA THR A 184 -5.46 -24.99 19.29
C THR A 184 -4.42 -24.73 18.20
N ILE A 185 -4.25 -25.65 17.24
CA ILE A 185 -3.35 -25.45 16.10
C ILE A 185 -3.80 -24.26 15.25
N GLU A 186 -5.10 -24.10 15.01
CA GLU A 186 -5.64 -22.95 14.30
C GLU A 186 -5.39 -21.64 15.06
N GLN A 187 -5.62 -21.64 16.37
CA GLN A 187 -5.33 -20.49 17.23
C GLN A 187 -3.85 -20.10 17.20
N LEU A 188 -2.94 -21.07 17.27
CA LEU A 188 -1.50 -20.82 17.21
C LEU A 188 -1.06 -20.23 15.86
N LYS A 189 -1.68 -20.65 14.74
CA LYS A 189 -1.42 -20.06 13.43
C LYS A 189 -1.85 -18.59 13.37
N LEU A 190 -3.07 -18.30 13.84
CA LEU A 190 -3.58 -16.93 13.91
C LEU A 190 -2.72 -16.04 14.82
N GLU A 191 -2.28 -16.57 15.95
CA GLU A 191 -1.40 -15.85 16.88
C GLU A 191 -0.01 -15.59 16.30
N ALA A 192 0.52 -16.53 15.52
CA ALA A 192 1.79 -16.34 14.80
C ALA A 192 1.70 -15.23 13.75
N ASP A 193 0.59 -15.13 13.02
CA ASP A 193 0.37 -14.10 12.00
C ASP A 193 0.34 -12.68 12.59
N VAL A 194 -0.18 -12.52 13.81
CA VAL A 194 -0.20 -11.24 14.54
C VAL A 194 1.04 -11.01 15.41
N GLY A 195 1.98 -11.96 15.44
CA GLY A 195 3.21 -11.92 16.23
C GLY A 195 4.05 -10.64 16.00
N PRO A 196 4.29 -10.20 14.74
CA PRO A 196 5.02 -8.96 14.48
C PRO A 196 4.36 -7.73 15.11
N LEU A 197 3.03 -7.66 15.15
CA LEU A 197 2.30 -6.53 15.74
C LEU A 197 2.53 -6.46 17.26
N LYS A 198 2.76 -7.60 17.94
CA LYS A 198 3.01 -7.64 19.38
C LYS A 198 4.32 -6.94 19.72
N TYR A 199 5.37 -7.17 18.92
CA TYR A 199 6.64 -6.47 19.09
C TYR A 199 6.51 -4.96 18.90
N VAL A 200 5.64 -4.51 17.98
CA VAL A 200 5.42 -3.07 17.82
C VAL A 200 4.59 -2.49 18.99
N ALA A 201 3.65 -3.26 19.54
CA ALA A 201 2.96 -2.86 20.76
C ALA A 201 3.92 -2.75 21.95
N GLU A 202 4.84 -3.70 22.11
CA GLU A 202 5.92 -3.67 23.11
C GLU A 202 6.84 -2.46 22.92
N LEU A 203 7.14 -2.07 21.67
CA LEU A 203 7.94 -0.88 21.39
C LEU A 203 7.24 0.42 21.84
N ILE A 204 5.91 0.49 21.73
CA ILE A 204 5.14 1.71 22.03
C ILE A 204 4.76 1.78 23.52
N TYR A 205 4.35 0.67 24.11
CA TYR A 205 3.75 0.60 25.45
C TYR A 205 4.57 -0.20 26.47
N GLY A 206 5.70 -0.80 26.09
CA GLY A 206 6.55 -1.57 27.01
C GLY A 206 5.79 -2.71 27.67
N ASP A 207 5.85 -2.76 29.01
CA ASP A 207 5.23 -3.81 29.82
C ASP A 207 3.68 -3.81 29.74
N GLU A 208 3.05 -2.69 29.35
CA GLU A 208 1.58 -2.56 29.21
C GLU A 208 1.08 -2.96 27.80
N ALA A 209 1.96 -3.48 26.93
CA ALA A 209 1.65 -3.78 25.54
C ALA A 209 0.50 -4.79 25.33
N LYS A 210 0.30 -5.72 26.28
CA LYS A 210 -0.78 -6.70 26.20
C LYS A 210 -2.15 -6.04 26.29
N ASP A 211 -2.29 -5.05 27.16
CA ASP A 211 -3.56 -4.35 27.39
C ASP A 211 -3.83 -3.27 26.32
N HIS A 212 -2.77 -2.77 25.68
CA HIS A 212 -2.84 -1.73 24.64
C HIS A 212 -2.55 -2.21 23.22
N PHE A 213 -2.59 -3.52 22.97
CA PHE A 213 -2.27 -4.11 21.67
C PHE A 213 -3.07 -3.49 20.51
N ASP A 214 -4.40 -3.44 20.62
CA ASP A 214 -5.26 -2.84 19.59
C ASP A 214 -5.01 -1.33 19.41
N SER A 215 -4.63 -0.64 20.50
CA SER A 215 -4.33 0.79 20.47
C SER A 215 -3.00 1.07 19.75
N ALA A 216 -1.99 0.22 19.96
CA ALA A 216 -0.72 0.28 19.25
C ALA A 216 -0.91 0.13 17.74
N VAL A 217 -1.65 -0.90 17.33
CA VAL A 217 -1.95 -1.16 15.92
C VAL A 217 -2.66 0.03 15.27
N ARG A 218 -3.65 0.63 15.96
CA ARG A 218 -4.35 1.84 15.46
C ARG A 218 -3.42 3.03 15.27
N ILE A 219 -2.50 3.28 16.21
CA ILE A 219 -1.54 4.39 16.11
C ILE A 219 -0.60 4.19 14.92
N ILE A 220 -0.09 2.96 14.71
CA ILE A 220 0.78 2.65 13.56
C ILE A 220 0.04 2.87 12.24
N ILE A 221 -1.20 2.38 12.15
CA ILE A 221 -2.06 2.60 10.99
C ILE A 221 -2.22 4.11 10.73
N LEU A 222 -2.47 4.92 11.76
CA LEU A 222 -2.58 6.38 11.64
C LEU A 222 -1.26 7.02 11.13
N ILE A 223 -0.11 6.59 11.64
CA ILE A 223 1.20 7.08 11.19
C ILE A 223 1.42 6.77 9.72
N LEU A 224 1.18 5.53 9.29
CA LEU A 224 1.35 5.10 7.90
C LEU A 224 0.47 5.91 6.94
N ILE A 225 -0.79 6.10 7.33
CA ILE A 225 -1.78 6.80 6.53
C ILE A 225 -1.44 8.29 6.37
N PHE A 226 -1.01 8.94 7.45
CA PHE A 226 -0.63 10.35 7.42
C PHE A 226 0.57 10.63 6.51
N VAL A 227 1.41 9.63 6.26
CA VAL A 227 2.53 9.73 5.33
C VAL A 227 2.09 9.44 3.90
N PHE A 228 1.41 8.31 3.67
CA PHE A 228 1.18 7.80 2.31
C PHE A 228 0.31 8.72 1.43
N ASP A 229 -0.81 9.22 1.96
CA ASP A 229 -1.78 9.94 1.11
C ASP A 229 -1.33 11.38 0.78
N PRO A 230 -0.85 12.20 1.74
CA PRO A 230 -0.25 13.50 1.41
C PRO A 230 0.96 13.37 0.48
N LEU A 231 1.77 12.31 0.64
CA LEU A 231 2.93 12.05 -0.21
C LEU A 231 2.52 11.85 -1.68
N ALA A 232 1.45 11.11 -1.96
CA ALA A 232 0.97 10.89 -3.33
C ALA A 232 0.57 12.21 -4.01
N VAL A 233 -0.18 13.07 -3.31
CA VAL A 233 -0.59 14.38 -3.81
C VAL A 233 0.62 15.30 -4.03
N LEU A 234 1.56 15.33 -3.09
CA LEU A 234 2.77 16.14 -3.19
C LEU A 234 3.68 15.69 -4.34
N LEU A 235 3.85 14.38 -4.54
CA LEU A 235 4.62 13.83 -5.66
C LEU A 235 3.96 14.15 -7.01
N LEU A 236 2.63 14.11 -7.09
CA LEU A 236 1.91 14.52 -8.30
C LEU A 236 2.16 16.00 -8.62
N ILE A 237 2.11 16.87 -7.60
CA ILE A 237 2.43 18.29 -7.74
C ILE A 237 3.89 18.45 -8.20
N ALA A 238 4.84 17.77 -7.55
CA ALA A 238 6.26 17.80 -7.90
C ALA A 238 6.55 17.36 -9.34
N ALA A 239 5.86 16.31 -9.81
CA ALA A 239 5.92 15.85 -11.20
C ALA A 239 5.41 16.94 -12.16
N ASN A 240 4.29 17.60 -11.84
CA ASN A 240 3.78 18.72 -12.62
C ASN A 240 4.74 19.91 -12.66
N ILE A 241 5.42 20.23 -11.54
CA ILE A 241 6.46 21.28 -11.50
C ILE A 241 7.58 20.95 -12.49
N SER A 242 8.08 19.73 -12.41
CA SER A 242 9.18 19.24 -13.24
C SER A 242 8.83 19.25 -14.73
N LEU A 243 7.60 18.84 -15.09
CA LEU A 243 7.10 18.87 -16.48
C LEU A 243 7.02 20.30 -17.02
N ARG A 244 6.52 21.25 -16.22
CA ARG A 244 6.42 22.67 -16.62
C ARG A 244 7.80 23.28 -16.87
N GLN A 245 8.75 23.05 -15.95
CA GLN A 245 10.13 23.52 -16.10
C GLN A 245 10.80 22.95 -17.34
N TRP A 246 10.60 21.66 -17.62
CA TRP A 246 11.13 21.03 -18.83
C TRP A 246 10.55 21.64 -20.12
N LYS A 247 9.22 21.86 -20.18
CA LYS A 247 8.57 22.53 -21.33
C LYS A 247 9.11 23.95 -21.53
N MET A 248 9.26 24.73 -20.45
CA MET A 248 9.85 26.08 -20.52
C MET A 248 11.27 26.06 -21.05
N LYS A 249 12.14 25.18 -20.52
CA LYS A 249 13.53 25.05 -20.98
C LYS A 249 13.60 24.67 -22.46
N ARG A 250 12.72 23.76 -22.92
CA ARG A 250 12.66 23.36 -24.33
C ARG A 250 12.24 24.52 -25.24
N ASN A 251 11.24 25.29 -24.83
CA ASN A 251 10.77 26.45 -25.59
C ASN A 251 11.83 27.55 -25.66
N LEU A 252 12.53 27.83 -24.56
CA LEU A 252 13.65 28.79 -24.52
C LEU A 252 14.79 28.36 -25.46
N THR A 253 15.18 27.07 -25.43
CA THR A 253 16.21 26.55 -26.35
C THR A 253 15.78 26.67 -27.81
N LYS A 254 14.51 26.37 -28.12
CA LYS A 254 13.96 26.51 -29.48
C LYS A 254 14.00 27.96 -29.94
N GLN A 255 13.50 28.89 -29.12
CA GLN A 255 13.51 30.33 -29.43
C GLN A 255 14.93 30.87 -29.64
N ASN A 256 15.89 30.45 -28.80
CA ASN A 256 17.30 30.81 -28.95
C ASN A 256 17.90 30.26 -30.26
N SER A 257 17.55 29.03 -30.64
CA SER A 257 18.00 28.44 -31.90
C SER A 257 17.42 29.15 -33.12
N GLU A 258 16.13 29.49 -33.10
CA GLU A 258 15.45 30.26 -34.15
C GLU A 258 16.06 31.66 -34.29
N LYS A 259 16.31 32.35 -33.17
CA LYS A 259 16.98 33.66 -33.17
C LYS A 259 18.39 33.58 -33.77
N LYS A 260 19.17 32.55 -33.39
CA LYS A 260 20.52 32.32 -33.94
C LYS A 260 20.48 32.00 -35.44
N GLN A 261 19.47 31.27 -35.90
CA GLN A 261 19.26 30.99 -37.33
C GLN A 261 18.86 32.26 -38.10
N ALA A 262 17.95 33.06 -37.57
CA ALA A 262 17.54 34.34 -38.17
C ALA A 262 18.72 35.31 -38.28
N ASP A 263 19.56 35.41 -37.24
CA ASP A 263 20.76 36.25 -37.26
C ASP A 263 21.78 35.77 -38.29
N ARG A 264 21.94 34.45 -38.46
CA ARG A 264 22.78 33.87 -39.52
C ARG A 264 22.23 34.18 -40.91
N LEU A 265 20.91 34.04 -41.11
CA LEU A 265 20.26 34.33 -42.38
C LEU A 265 20.45 35.81 -42.78
N LYS A 266 20.23 36.74 -41.85
CA LYS A 266 20.49 38.18 -42.06
C LYS A 266 21.94 38.46 -42.44
N ARG A 267 22.91 37.78 -41.83
CA ARG A 267 24.34 37.90 -42.20
C ARG A 267 24.60 37.38 -43.61
N LEU A 268 24.01 36.25 -43.98
CA LEU A 268 24.12 35.66 -45.32
C LEU A 268 23.46 36.55 -46.38
N GLU A 269 22.30 37.12 -46.10
CA GLU A 269 21.61 38.09 -46.96
C GLU A 269 22.45 39.35 -47.16
N LYS A 270 23.06 39.88 -46.09
CA LYS A 270 23.96 41.04 -46.18
C LYS A 270 25.19 40.70 -47.03
N LYS A 271 25.78 39.50 -46.85
CA LYS A 271 26.90 39.02 -47.67
C LYS A 271 26.49 38.88 -49.15
N THR A 272 25.36 38.25 -49.45
CA THR A 272 24.88 38.10 -50.84
C THR A 272 24.53 39.45 -51.48
N LYS A 273 23.93 40.39 -50.74
CA LYS A 273 23.68 41.75 -51.24
C LYS A 273 24.99 42.48 -51.56
N ASN A 274 26.00 42.34 -50.71
CA ASN A 274 27.34 42.91 -50.95
C ASN A 274 28.00 42.27 -52.18
N LEU A 275 27.92 40.94 -52.32
CA LEU A 275 28.42 40.24 -53.50
C LEU A 275 27.72 40.68 -54.80
N LYS A 276 26.39 40.82 -54.79
CA LYS A 276 25.63 41.36 -55.93
C LYS A 276 25.99 42.81 -56.28
N ARG A 277 26.41 43.62 -55.30
CA ARG A 277 26.92 44.97 -55.55
C ARG A 277 28.30 44.90 -56.21
N LYS A 278 29.23 44.13 -55.63
CA LYS A 278 30.57 43.89 -56.21
C LYS A 278 30.48 43.38 -57.65
N ASP A 279 29.61 42.40 -57.93
CA ASP A 279 29.41 41.85 -59.28
C ASP A 279 28.88 42.89 -60.27
N ARG A 280 27.95 43.75 -59.82
CA ARG A 280 27.43 44.85 -60.65
C ARG A 280 28.50 45.89 -60.96
N ASP A 281 29.27 46.29 -59.96
CA ASP A 281 30.34 47.28 -60.12
C ASP A 281 31.44 46.71 -61.03
N PHE A 282 31.76 45.42 -60.90
CA PHE A 282 32.69 44.71 -61.77
C PHE A 282 32.18 44.66 -63.23
N ARG A 283 30.90 44.33 -63.47
CA ARG A 283 30.29 44.38 -64.82
C ARG A 283 30.29 45.80 -65.41
N LYS A 284 30.11 46.84 -64.59
CA LYS A 284 30.23 48.24 -65.03
C LYS A 284 31.65 48.58 -65.46
N LEU A 285 32.66 48.12 -64.71
CA LEU A 285 34.05 48.29 -65.14
C LEU A 285 34.31 47.58 -66.47
N LEU A 286 33.78 46.37 -66.67
CA LEU A 286 33.98 45.60 -67.90
C LEU A 286 33.27 46.20 -69.14
N SER A 287 32.20 46.97 -68.93
CA SER A 287 31.43 47.61 -70.01
C SER A 287 31.91 49.03 -70.34
N THR A 288 32.77 49.60 -69.50
CA THR A 288 33.54 50.80 -69.84
C THR A 288 34.70 50.36 -70.71
N ASP A 289 35.03 51.04 -71.80
CA ASP A 289 36.08 50.61 -72.75
C ASP A 289 37.43 50.39 -72.06
N ILE A 290 37.70 49.14 -71.70
CA ILE A 290 38.88 48.71 -70.94
C ILE A 290 40.17 49.03 -71.73
N ASN A 291 40.05 49.14 -73.05
CA ASN A 291 41.13 49.47 -73.97
C ASN A 291 41.62 50.92 -73.85
N GLU A 292 40.88 51.81 -73.18
CA GLU A 292 41.28 53.21 -72.94
C GLU A 292 41.89 53.45 -71.54
N LEU A 293 41.87 52.45 -70.63
CA LEU A 293 42.41 52.59 -69.28
C LEU A 293 43.82 52.01 -69.14
N ASN A 294 44.70 52.74 -68.46
CA ASN A 294 46.08 52.31 -68.14
C ASN A 294 46.05 51.14 -67.12
N PRO A 295 46.98 50.15 -67.16
CA PRO A 295 46.93 48.97 -66.28
C PRO A 295 46.89 49.28 -64.77
N ASP A 296 47.53 50.38 -64.35
CA ASP A 296 47.52 50.83 -62.96
C ASP A 296 46.15 51.40 -62.52
N GLU A 297 45.39 52.02 -63.43
CA GLU A 297 44.04 52.51 -63.15
C GLU A 297 43.03 51.37 -63.04
N ILE A 298 43.18 50.35 -63.89
CA ILE A 298 42.39 49.12 -63.80
C ILE A 298 42.63 48.46 -62.44
N LYS A 299 43.90 48.35 -62.01
CA LYS A 299 44.28 47.80 -60.70
C LYS A 299 43.67 48.61 -59.55
N LEU A 300 43.69 49.93 -59.64
CA LEU A 300 43.14 50.82 -58.60
C LEU A 300 41.62 50.70 -58.49
N LYS A 301 40.88 50.68 -59.61
CA LYS A 301 39.42 50.47 -59.62
C LYS A 301 39.03 49.05 -59.19
N LEU A 302 39.84 48.04 -59.52
CA LEU A 302 39.62 46.66 -59.08
C LEU A 302 39.83 46.51 -57.56
N ASN A 303 40.83 47.20 -57.00
CA ASN A 303 41.07 47.28 -55.55
C ASN A 303 39.98 48.04 -54.79
N GLN A 304 39.23 48.93 -55.46
CA GLN A 304 38.07 49.61 -54.86
C GLN A 304 36.84 48.69 -54.77
N ILE A 305 36.72 47.71 -55.67
CA ILE A 305 35.58 46.77 -55.71
C ILE A 305 35.87 45.51 -54.90
N TYR A 306 37.10 45.03 -54.94
CA TYR A 306 37.53 43.81 -54.29
C TYR A 306 38.62 44.10 -53.27
N ASP A 307 38.40 43.66 -52.03
CA ASP A 307 39.44 43.65 -51.02
C ASP A 307 40.19 42.31 -51.13
N TRP A 308 41.42 42.37 -51.64
CA TRP A 308 42.23 41.18 -51.93
C TRP A 308 42.75 40.47 -50.67
N ASN A 309 42.62 41.11 -49.51
CA ASN A 309 42.94 40.51 -48.21
C ASN A 309 41.72 39.82 -47.55
N ASP A 310 40.54 39.88 -48.15
CA ASP A 310 39.31 39.21 -47.66
C ASP A 310 39.33 37.69 -47.96
N LYS A 311 40.49 37.04 -47.80
CA LYS A 311 40.62 35.57 -47.76
C LYS A 311 40.27 35.10 -46.35
N LYS A 312 38.99 34.84 -46.10
CA LYS A 312 38.52 33.96 -45.03
C LYS A 312 37.12 33.40 -45.28
#